data_AF-A0AAV5RC51-F1
#
_entry.id   AF-A0AAV5RC51-F1
#
_cell.length_a   1.000
_cell.length_b   1.000
_cell.length_c   1.000
_cell.angle_alpha   90.00
_cell.angle_beta   90.00
_cell.angle_gamma   90.00
#
_symmetry.space_group_name_H-M   'P 1'
#
loop_
_entity.id
_entity.type
_entity.pdbx_description
1 polymer ?
#
loop_
_entity_poly.entity_id
_entity_poly.type
_entity_poly.pdbx_seq_one_letter_code
_entity_poly.pdbx_strand_id
1 'polypeptide(L)'
;MQWTETAENDLPKPVSISLEAFAADNFDVADFVDEHSQFQRLSDTLVSIKEWEDLFSQQLEEAVNSEFNKIYEYSKPVPESLTLLKEVSSGVNKFERNSARICEQQRKVYALVEKELKWHKSLCRTECEARKLDHVFTLLSELETVLPDLGSNTETIATDSCDDYVILAKSFVALVKTCQELKEVRAIKLLNISVEQLRNMLITKLNTAIASFSGCSKLRLLEAREYAIRA
;
A
#
# COMPACT_ATOMS: atom_id res chain seq x y z
N MET A 1 57.78 -19.72 12.95
CA MET A 1 58.97 -20.49 13.34
C MET A 1 59.71 -20.84 12.07
N GLN A 2 60.85 -20.19 11.83
CA GLN A 2 61.74 -20.50 10.71
C GLN A 2 62.53 -21.76 11.08
N TRP A 3 62.33 -22.86 10.34
CA TRP A 3 63.21 -24.02 10.43
C TRP A 3 64.47 -23.67 9.64
N THR A 4 65.56 -23.37 10.33
CA THR A 4 66.86 -23.15 9.70
C THR A 4 67.48 -24.52 9.36
N GLU A 5 67.43 -24.88 8.07
CA GLU A 5 68.23 -25.93 7.43
C GLU A 5 69.73 -25.68 7.66
N THR A 6 70.30 -26.11 8.79
CA THR A 6 71.74 -25.97 9.06
C THR A 6 72.28 -27.12 9.92
N ALA A 7 71.86 -28.37 9.65
CA ALA A 7 72.41 -29.52 10.37
C ALA A 7 72.54 -30.80 9.54
N GLU A 8 72.58 -30.73 8.20
CA GLU A 8 72.70 -31.93 7.36
C GLU A 8 74.17 -32.30 7.01
N ASN A 9 75.16 -31.50 7.41
CA ASN A 9 76.55 -31.65 6.96
C ASN A 9 77.55 -32.27 7.95
N ASP A 10 77.14 -32.61 9.19
CA ASP A 10 78.05 -33.19 10.20
C ASP A 10 77.63 -34.59 10.68
N LEU A 11 76.87 -35.33 9.87
CA LEU A 11 76.70 -36.75 10.15
C LEU A 11 77.98 -37.49 9.75
N PRO A 12 78.66 -38.19 10.69
CA PRO A 12 79.87 -38.94 10.37
C PRO A 12 79.56 -39.95 9.28
N LYS A 13 80.36 -39.95 8.20
CA LYS A 13 80.18 -40.89 7.09
C LYS A 13 80.27 -42.32 7.62
N PRO A 14 79.40 -43.25 7.18
CA PRO A 14 79.44 -44.63 7.64
C PRO A 14 80.80 -45.24 7.28
N VAL A 15 81.56 -45.63 8.30
CA VAL A 15 82.85 -46.30 8.13
C VAL A 15 82.57 -47.78 7.88
N SER A 16 82.95 -48.26 6.70
CA SER A 16 82.87 -49.69 6.39
C SER A 16 84.01 -50.42 7.09
N ILE A 17 83.71 -51.14 8.17
CA ILE A 17 84.70 -51.98 8.85
C ILE A 17 84.78 -53.31 8.08
N SER A 18 85.96 -53.66 7.56
CA SER A 18 86.16 -54.94 6.86
C SER A 18 86.26 -56.09 7.86
N LEU A 19 85.81 -57.28 7.43
CA LEU A 19 85.84 -58.49 8.27
C LEU A 19 87.27 -58.89 8.69
N GLU A 20 88.25 -58.48 7.89
CA GLU A 20 89.68 -58.71 8.12
C GLU A 20 90.22 -57.93 9.32
N ALA A 21 89.64 -56.75 9.62
CA ALA A 21 90.03 -55.94 10.77
C ALA A 21 89.67 -56.62 12.11
N PHE A 22 88.60 -57.43 12.14
CA PHE A 22 88.21 -58.22 13.31
C PHE A 22 89.03 -59.50 13.49
N ALA A 23 89.74 -59.94 12.44
CA ALA A 23 90.51 -61.18 12.42
C ALA A 23 92.01 -60.97 12.64
N ALA A 24 92.44 -59.74 12.94
CA ALA A 24 93.85 -59.43 13.23
C ALA A 24 94.30 -60.05 14.57
N ASP A 25 95.51 -60.62 14.59
CA ASP A 25 96.07 -61.33 15.77
C ASP A 25 96.26 -60.42 17.00
N ASN A 26 96.15 -59.10 16.85
CA ASN A 26 96.26 -58.08 17.88
C ASN A 26 94.96 -57.28 18.11
N PHE A 27 93.81 -57.82 17.70
CA PHE A 27 92.52 -57.16 17.89
C PHE A 27 92.16 -57.04 19.38
N ASP A 28 92.10 -55.81 19.89
CA ASP A 28 91.59 -55.50 21.22
C ASP A 28 90.19 -54.90 21.13
N VAL A 29 89.23 -55.53 21.79
CA VAL A 29 87.84 -55.11 21.85
C VAL A 29 87.70 -53.76 22.55
N ALA A 30 88.52 -53.47 23.56
CA ALA A 30 88.45 -52.23 24.31
C ALA A 30 88.87 -51.04 23.46
N ASP A 31 90.02 -51.14 22.79
CA ASP A 31 90.53 -50.10 21.88
C ASP A 31 89.59 -49.89 20.69
N PHE A 32 89.01 -50.98 20.14
CA PHE A 32 88.05 -50.88 19.05
C PHE A 32 86.76 -50.14 19.45
N VAL A 33 86.23 -50.42 20.65
CA VAL A 33 85.03 -49.76 21.18
C VAL A 33 85.30 -48.28 21.51
N ASP A 34 86.49 -47.95 21.99
CA ASP A 34 86.89 -46.56 22.26
C ASP A 34 87.14 -45.76 20.97
N GLU A 35 87.77 -46.35 19.94
CA GLU A 35 87.99 -45.74 18.63
C GLU A 35 86.67 -45.50 17.85
N HIS A 36 85.68 -46.35 18.10
CA HIS A 36 84.34 -46.27 17.48
C HIS A 36 83.28 -45.72 18.43
N SER A 37 83.68 -45.17 19.59
CA SER A 37 82.78 -44.57 20.60
C SER A 37 82.03 -43.34 20.09
N GLN A 38 82.52 -42.74 19.01
CA GLN A 38 81.88 -41.67 18.24
C GLN A 38 80.62 -42.10 17.47
N PHE A 39 80.38 -43.40 17.32
CA PHE A 39 79.16 -43.93 16.73
C PHE A 39 78.11 -44.20 17.81
N GLN A 40 76.97 -43.52 17.70
CA GLN A 40 75.86 -43.64 18.62
C GLN A 40 75.40 -45.11 18.70
N ARG A 41 75.33 -45.67 19.91
CA ARG A 41 74.89 -47.07 20.07
C ARG A 41 73.40 -47.15 19.73
N LEU A 42 72.98 -48.27 19.15
CA LEU A 42 71.55 -48.56 18.90
C LEU A 42 70.68 -48.37 20.16
N SER A 43 71.25 -48.61 21.34
CA SER A 43 70.60 -48.33 22.63
C SER A 43 70.27 -46.85 22.83
N ASP A 44 71.18 -45.96 22.45
CA ASP A 44 71.08 -44.52 22.69
C ASP A 44 70.10 -43.89 21.71
N THR A 45 70.05 -44.41 20.47
CA THR A 45 69.02 -44.07 19.50
C THR A 45 67.63 -44.51 19.97
N LEU A 46 67.51 -45.69 20.59
CA LEU A 46 66.23 -46.22 21.08
C LEU A 46 65.72 -45.41 22.29
N VAL A 47 66.60 -44.97 23.17
CA VAL A 47 66.28 -44.03 24.25
C VAL A 47 65.82 -42.69 23.68
N SER A 48 66.57 -42.14 22.72
CA SER A 48 66.21 -40.87 22.07
C SER A 48 64.83 -40.95 21.41
N ILE A 49 64.52 -42.03 20.69
CA ILE A 49 63.21 -42.23 20.05
C ILE A 49 62.07 -42.23 21.08
N LYS A 50 62.25 -42.88 22.23
CA LYS A 50 61.26 -42.86 23.32
C LYS A 50 61.06 -41.47 23.90
N GLU A 51 62.14 -40.72 24.13
CA GLU A 51 62.05 -39.35 24.63
C GLU A 51 61.30 -38.44 23.65
N TRP A 52 61.53 -38.61 22.35
CA TRP A 52 60.77 -37.92 21.31
C TRP A 52 59.30 -38.36 21.29
N GLU A 53 59.00 -39.65 21.43
CA GLU A 53 57.63 -40.17 21.49
C GLU A 53 56.85 -39.60 22.68
N ASP A 54 57.47 -39.55 23.85
CA ASP A 54 56.89 -38.96 25.07
C ASP A 54 56.66 -37.46 24.91
N LEU A 55 57.65 -36.73 24.36
CA LEU A 55 57.56 -35.29 24.12
C LEU A 55 56.48 -34.94 23.10
N PHE A 56 56.40 -35.67 21.99
CA PHE A 56 55.36 -35.47 20.99
C PHE A 56 53.97 -35.82 21.53
N SER A 57 53.85 -36.88 22.33
CA SER A 57 52.58 -37.25 22.95
C SER A 57 52.10 -36.15 23.90
N GLN A 58 53.00 -35.60 24.74
CA GLN A 58 52.67 -34.48 25.62
C GLN A 58 52.25 -33.22 24.85
N GLN A 59 53.03 -32.83 23.83
CA GLN A 59 52.73 -31.65 23.03
C GLN A 59 51.41 -31.79 22.26
N LEU A 60 51.13 -33.00 21.74
CA LEU A 60 49.89 -33.29 21.05
C LEU A 60 48.71 -33.19 22.02
N GLU A 61 48.84 -33.76 23.22
CA GLU A 61 47.80 -33.71 24.25
C GLU A 61 47.53 -32.27 24.71
N GLU A 62 48.58 -31.47 24.92
CA GLU A 62 48.45 -30.04 25.25
C GLU A 62 47.78 -29.25 24.12
N ALA A 63 48.21 -29.46 22.87
CA ALA A 63 47.62 -28.78 21.70
C ALA A 63 46.15 -29.16 21.51
N VAL A 64 45.82 -30.45 21.60
CA VAL A 64 44.44 -30.95 21.48
C VAL A 64 43.58 -30.41 22.61
N ASN A 65 44.05 -30.43 23.86
CA ASN A 65 43.28 -29.91 24.99
C ASN A 65 43.08 -28.40 24.91
N SER A 66 44.10 -27.64 24.49
CA SER A 66 43.99 -26.20 24.25
C SER A 66 42.96 -25.88 23.17
N GLU A 67 43.03 -26.53 22.01
CA GLU A 67 42.12 -26.27 20.90
C GLU A 67 40.70 -26.77 21.19
N PHE A 68 40.56 -27.92 21.86
CA PHE A 68 39.25 -28.44 22.27
C PHE A 68 38.55 -27.49 23.24
N ASN A 69 39.25 -26.94 24.22
CA ASN A 69 38.69 -25.98 25.16
C ASN A 69 38.20 -24.71 24.44
N LYS A 70 38.97 -24.20 23.45
CA LYS A 70 38.52 -23.05 22.64
C LYS A 70 37.25 -23.37 21.86
N ILE A 71 37.21 -24.52 21.17
CA ILE A 71 36.04 -24.97 20.41
C ILE A 71 34.82 -25.12 21.34
N TYR A 72 35.02 -25.68 22.53
CA TYR A 72 33.98 -25.83 23.52
C TYR A 72 33.44 -24.48 24.00
N GLU A 73 34.31 -23.52 24.35
CA GLU A 73 33.89 -22.16 24.73
C GLU A 73 33.12 -21.46 23.59
N TYR A 74 33.55 -21.60 22.34
CA TYR A 74 32.82 -21.06 21.18
C TYR A 74 31.47 -21.75 20.95
N SER A 75 31.30 -23.01 21.36
CA SER A 75 30.05 -23.75 21.21
C SER A 75 28.99 -23.38 22.26
N LYS A 76 29.38 -22.90 23.44
CA LYS A 76 28.46 -22.53 24.53
C LYS A 76 27.36 -21.52 24.16
N PRO A 77 27.62 -20.43 23.41
CA PRO A 77 26.57 -19.48 23.04
C PRO A 77 25.64 -19.98 21.91
N VAL A 78 26.00 -21.06 21.20
CA VAL A 78 25.22 -21.54 20.05
C VAL A 78 23.80 -21.98 20.43
N PRO A 79 23.57 -22.78 21.49
CA PRO A 79 22.22 -23.12 21.95
C PRO A 79 21.35 -21.91 22.32
N GLU A 80 21.93 -20.90 22.97
CA GLU A 80 21.22 -19.67 23.33
C GLU A 80 20.82 -18.88 22.06
N SER A 81 21.75 -18.74 21.11
CA SER A 81 21.48 -18.08 19.83
C SER A 81 20.39 -18.80 19.01
N LEU A 82 20.36 -20.13 19.03
CA LEU A 82 19.31 -20.92 18.39
C LEU A 82 17.95 -20.72 19.05
N THR A 83 17.93 -20.54 20.38
CA THR A 83 16.69 -20.30 21.13
C THR A 83 16.14 -18.91 20.79
N LEU A 84 16.98 -17.88 20.80
CA LEU A 84 16.62 -16.53 20.36
C LEU A 84 16.12 -16.51 18.91
N LEU A 85 16.78 -17.25 18.01
CA LEU A 85 16.36 -17.33 16.60
C LEU A 85 14.98 -17.98 16.45
N LYS A 86 14.66 -19.01 17.25
CA LYS A 86 13.32 -19.62 17.30
C LYS A 86 12.28 -18.64 17.84
N GLU A 87 12.60 -17.89 18.88
CA GLU A 87 11.70 -16.87 19.44
C GLU A 87 11.40 -15.78 18.42
N VAL A 88 12.44 -15.22 17.78
CA VAL A 88 12.30 -14.22 16.72
C VAL A 88 11.48 -14.77 15.56
N SER A 89 11.77 -15.99 15.09
CA SER A 89 10.99 -16.65 14.05
C SER A 89 9.51 -16.81 14.43
N SER A 90 9.23 -17.18 15.69
CA SER A 90 7.85 -17.27 16.18
C SER A 90 7.16 -15.90 16.22
N GLY A 91 7.90 -14.84 16.57
CA GLY A 91 7.44 -13.46 16.57
C GLY A 91 7.09 -12.97 15.17
N VAL A 92 7.97 -13.21 14.20
CA VAL A 92 7.73 -12.89 12.78
C VAL A 92 6.48 -13.60 12.26
N ASN A 93 6.34 -14.90 12.53
CA ASN A 93 5.15 -15.66 12.13
C ASN A 93 3.84 -15.10 12.74
N LYS A 94 3.87 -14.67 14.00
CA LYS A 94 2.71 -14.02 14.65
C LYS A 94 2.42 -12.66 14.00
N PHE A 95 3.45 -11.87 13.72
CA PHE A 95 3.32 -10.58 13.06
C PHE A 95 2.72 -10.72 11.66
N GLU A 96 3.18 -11.67 10.85
CA GLU A 96 2.65 -11.93 9.51
C GLU A 96 1.16 -12.30 9.55
N ARG A 97 0.75 -13.18 10.47
CA ARG A 97 -0.68 -13.53 10.64
C ARG A 97 -1.52 -12.33 11.06
N ASN A 98 -1.02 -11.53 12.00
CA ASN A 98 -1.71 -10.33 12.45
C ASN A 98 -1.82 -9.30 11.32
N SER A 99 -0.75 -9.10 10.56
CA SER A 99 -0.72 -8.22 9.38
C SER A 99 -1.73 -8.68 8.33
N ALA A 100 -1.76 -9.97 8.00
CA ALA A 100 -2.75 -10.53 7.08
C ALA A 100 -4.19 -10.31 7.57
N ARG A 101 -4.45 -10.49 8.88
CA ARG A 101 -5.76 -10.24 9.48
C ARG A 101 -6.17 -8.78 9.38
N ILE A 102 -5.25 -7.86 9.66
CA ILE A 102 -5.48 -6.40 9.55
C ILE A 102 -5.77 -6.01 8.10
N CYS A 103 -4.97 -6.50 7.15
CA CYS A 103 -5.20 -6.27 5.72
C CYS A 103 -6.59 -6.73 5.28
N GLU A 104 -7.05 -7.89 5.76
CA GLU A 104 -8.38 -8.40 5.45
C GLU A 104 -9.49 -7.56 6.10
N GLN A 105 -9.32 -7.13 7.35
CA GLN A 105 -10.25 -6.22 8.01
C GLN A 105 -10.34 -4.88 7.28
N GLN A 106 -9.20 -4.32 6.84
CA GLN A 106 -9.15 -3.09 6.06
C GLN A 106 -9.92 -3.24 4.74
N ARG A 107 -9.73 -4.34 4.00
CA ARG A 107 -10.50 -4.60 2.77
C ARG A 107 -12.01 -4.59 3.01
N LYS A 108 -12.48 -5.22 4.09
CA LYS A 108 -13.91 -5.22 4.45
C LYS A 108 -14.41 -3.81 4.75
N VAL A 109 -13.64 -3.01 5.48
CA VAL A 109 -13.98 -1.61 5.76
C VAL A 109 -14.03 -0.80 4.47
N TYR A 110 -13.06 -0.93 3.57
CA TYR A 110 -13.07 -0.25 2.28
C TYR A 110 -14.31 -0.61 1.44
N ALA A 111 -14.68 -1.89 1.39
CA ALA A 111 -15.88 -2.32 0.67
C ALA A 111 -17.17 -1.71 1.25
N LEU A 112 -17.27 -1.60 2.57
CA LEU A 112 -18.39 -0.93 3.24
C LEU A 112 -18.42 0.56 2.91
N VAL A 113 -17.28 1.26 3.01
CA VAL A 113 -17.17 2.69 2.67
C VAL A 113 -17.55 2.94 1.20
N GLU A 114 -17.14 2.07 0.27
CA GLU A 114 -17.50 2.20 -1.13
C GLU A 114 -19.02 2.02 -1.35
N LYS A 115 -19.64 1.07 -0.64
CA LYS A 115 -21.09 0.88 -0.67
C LYS A 115 -21.83 2.11 -0.13
N GLU A 116 -21.41 2.64 1.01
CA GLU A 116 -21.97 3.85 1.60
C GLU A 116 -21.79 5.06 0.68
N LEU A 117 -20.63 5.21 0.04
CA LEU A 117 -20.38 6.28 -0.92
C LEU A 117 -21.30 6.19 -2.15
N LYS A 118 -21.54 4.98 -2.67
CA LYS A 118 -22.48 4.76 -3.77
C LYS A 118 -23.90 5.13 -3.36
N TRP A 119 -24.32 4.71 -2.17
CA TRP A 119 -25.62 5.05 -1.62
C TRP A 119 -25.77 6.57 -1.42
N HIS A 120 -24.79 7.23 -0.81
CA HIS A 120 -24.80 8.69 -0.60
C HIS A 120 -24.86 9.46 -1.92
N LYS A 121 -24.14 9.03 -2.96
CA LYS A 121 -24.23 9.62 -4.31
C LYS A 121 -25.63 9.47 -4.89
N SER A 122 -26.27 8.32 -4.70
CA SER A 122 -27.66 8.11 -5.10
C SER A 122 -28.60 9.04 -4.34
N LEU A 123 -28.42 9.17 -3.02
CA LEU A 123 -29.23 10.03 -2.17
C LEU A 123 -29.11 11.51 -2.58
N CYS A 124 -27.89 11.99 -2.84
CA CYS A 124 -27.65 13.36 -3.32
C CYS A 124 -28.37 13.65 -4.64
N ARG A 125 -28.42 12.69 -5.57
CA ARG A 125 -29.17 12.83 -6.83
C ARG A 125 -30.65 12.96 -6.55
N THR A 126 -31.22 12.06 -5.73
CA THR A 126 -32.64 12.10 -5.38
C THR A 126 -33.01 13.37 -4.62
N GLU A 127 -32.12 13.89 -3.77
CA GLU A 127 -32.33 15.16 -3.06
C GLU A 127 -32.30 16.36 -4.00
N CYS A 128 -31.36 16.39 -4.96
CA CYS A 128 -31.31 17.43 -5.99
C CYS A 128 -32.59 17.42 -6.84
N GLU A 129 -33.08 16.24 -7.24
CA GLU A 129 -34.34 16.08 -7.94
C GLU A 129 -35.53 16.56 -7.09
N ALA A 130 -35.58 16.20 -5.81
CA ALA A 130 -36.62 16.65 -4.89
C ALA A 130 -36.63 18.18 -4.72
N ARG A 131 -35.46 18.82 -4.60
CA ARG A 131 -35.37 20.30 -4.51
C ARG A 131 -35.80 20.99 -5.81
N LYS A 132 -35.46 20.43 -6.97
CA LYS A 132 -35.95 20.92 -8.26
C LYS A 132 -37.47 20.82 -8.34
N LEU A 133 -38.03 19.70 -7.87
CA LEU A 133 -39.47 19.49 -7.83
C LEU A 133 -40.18 20.46 -6.88
N ASP A 134 -39.62 20.69 -5.70
CA ASP A 134 -40.12 21.67 -4.71
C ASP A 134 -40.12 23.09 -5.27
N HIS A 135 -39.05 23.47 -5.98
CA HIS A 135 -38.99 24.74 -6.69
C HIS A 135 -40.07 24.87 -7.77
N VAL A 136 -40.31 23.80 -8.55
CA VAL A 136 -41.41 23.74 -9.53
C VAL A 136 -42.77 23.93 -8.85
N PHE A 137 -43.03 23.28 -7.72
CA PHE A 137 -44.28 23.45 -6.97
C PHE A 137 -44.47 24.87 -6.41
N THR A 138 -43.38 25.49 -5.96
CA THR A 138 -43.39 26.88 -5.49
C THR A 138 -43.78 27.82 -6.63
N LEU A 139 -43.10 27.70 -7.79
CA LEU A 139 -43.42 28.49 -8.98
C LEU A 139 -44.85 28.25 -9.49
N LEU A 140 -45.32 27.00 -9.48
CA LEU A 140 -46.70 26.67 -9.84
C LEU A 140 -47.69 27.39 -8.92
N SER A 141 -47.48 27.33 -7.61
CA SER A 141 -48.36 27.95 -6.61
C SER A 141 -48.38 29.47 -6.74
N GLU A 142 -47.22 30.10 -6.98
CA GLU A 142 -47.11 31.54 -7.25
C GLU A 142 -47.86 31.91 -8.53
N LEU A 143 -47.72 31.15 -9.61
CA LEU A 143 -48.44 31.42 -10.86
C LEU A 143 -49.95 31.20 -10.70
N GLU A 144 -50.39 30.14 -10.03
CA GLU A 144 -51.80 29.84 -9.79
C GLU A 144 -52.51 30.87 -8.93
N THR A 145 -51.80 31.50 -7.99
CA THR A 145 -52.36 32.59 -7.16
C THR A 145 -52.42 33.92 -7.90
N VAL A 146 -51.41 34.23 -8.71
CA VAL A 146 -51.30 35.52 -9.40
C VAL A 146 -52.20 35.59 -10.66
N LEU A 147 -52.33 34.50 -11.42
CA LEU A 147 -53.08 34.49 -12.69
C LEU A 147 -54.58 34.84 -12.63
N PRO A 148 -55.35 34.34 -11.64
CA PRO A 148 -56.77 34.64 -11.53
C PRO A 148 -57.02 36.13 -11.27
N ASP A 149 -56.21 36.74 -10.40
CA ASP A 149 -56.33 38.12 -9.93
C ASP A 149 -55.87 39.14 -10.97
N LEU A 150 -55.02 38.74 -11.94
CA LEU A 150 -54.69 39.56 -13.09
C LEU A 150 -55.94 39.78 -13.99
N GLY A 151 -56.48 41.00 -13.92
CA GLY A 151 -57.55 41.52 -14.77
C GLY A 151 -58.97 41.45 -14.18
N SER A 152 -59.15 41.06 -12.90
CA SER A 152 -60.46 41.11 -12.23
C SER A 152 -60.87 42.54 -11.82
N ASN A 153 -59.90 43.43 -11.58
CA ASN A 153 -60.13 44.85 -11.32
C ASN A 153 -60.22 45.62 -12.64
N THR A 154 -61.41 45.62 -13.24
CA THR A 154 -61.70 46.17 -14.57
C THR A 154 -61.74 47.70 -14.65
N GLU A 155 -61.62 48.43 -13.54
CA GLU A 155 -61.89 49.87 -13.53
C GLU A 155 -60.69 50.81 -13.70
N THR A 156 -59.45 50.32 -13.73
CA THR A 156 -58.30 51.14 -14.18
C THR A 156 -57.09 50.25 -14.42
N ILE A 157 -56.97 49.72 -15.63
CA ILE A 157 -55.75 49.01 -16.06
C ILE A 157 -54.67 50.09 -16.25
N ALA A 158 -53.97 50.42 -15.16
CA ALA A 158 -52.83 51.32 -15.19
C ALA A 158 -51.72 50.73 -16.08
N THR A 159 -50.91 51.59 -16.67
CA THR A 159 -49.75 51.26 -17.51
C THR A 159 -48.74 50.32 -16.84
N ASP A 160 -48.76 50.19 -15.51
CA ASP A 160 -47.91 49.30 -14.72
C ASP A 160 -48.27 47.81 -14.90
N SER A 161 -49.46 47.50 -15.40
CA SER A 161 -49.94 46.12 -15.62
C SER A 161 -49.16 45.34 -16.69
N CYS A 162 -48.48 46.02 -17.62
CA CYS A 162 -47.79 45.35 -18.74
C CYS A 162 -46.55 44.57 -18.26
N ASP A 163 -45.81 45.13 -17.31
CA ASP A 163 -44.59 44.51 -16.80
C ASP A 163 -44.91 43.26 -15.96
N ASP A 164 -46.05 43.24 -15.26
CA ASP A 164 -46.54 42.07 -14.53
C ASP A 164 -46.78 40.86 -15.46
N TYR A 165 -47.41 41.07 -16.62
CA TYR A 165 -47.59 40.02 -17.62
C TYR A 165 -46.25 39.50 -18.19
N VAL A 166 -45.25 40.37 -18.35
CA VAL A 166 -43.92 39.98 -18.83
C VAL A 166 -43.16 39.18 -17.76
N ILE A 167 -43.25 39.57 -16.49
CA ILE A 167 -42.67 38.84 -15.35
C ILE A 167 -43.33 37.46 -15.24
N LEU A 168 -44.65 37.39 -15.39
CA LEU A 168 -45.42 36.15 -15.36
C LEU A 168 -45.02 35.20 -16.50
N ALA A 169 -44.88 35.72 -17.72
CA ALA A 169 -44.42 34.93 -18.87
C ALA A 169 -42.99 34.41 -18.68
N LYS A 170 -42.07 35.22 -18.14
CA LYS A 170 -40.71 34.78 -17.81
C LYS A 170 -40.68 33.70 -16.74
N SER A 171 -41.51 33.84 -15.71
CA SER A 171 -41.65 32.86 -14.62
C SER A 171 -42.24 31.54 -15.13
N PHE A 172 -43.21 31.61 -16.05
CA PHE A 172 -43.73 30.43 -16.76
C PHE A 172 -42.67 29.74 -17.64
N VAL A 173 -41.86 30.49 -18.38
CA VAL A 173 -40.75 29.92 -19.17
C VAL A 173 -39.72 29.24 -18.27
N ALA A 174 -39.39 29.85 -17.13
CA ALA A 174 -38.49 29.26 -16.14
C ALA A 174 -39.06 27.94 -15.59
N LEU A 175 -40.35 27.92 -15.26
CA LEU A 175 -41.07 26.72 -14.83
C LEU A 175 -40.99 25.60 -15.88
N VAL A 176 -41.33 25.89 -17.13
CA VAL A 176 -41.29 24.88 -18.21
C VAL A 176 -39.88 24.34 -18.40
N LYS A 177 -38.86 25.20 -18.37
CA LYS A 177 -37.46 24.78 -18.45
C LYS A 177 -37.07 23.85 -17.29
N THR A 178 -37.45 24.19 -16.06
CA THR A 178 -37.19 23.32 -14.89
C THR A 178 -37.91 21.97 -14.97
N CYS A 179 -39.14 21.93 -15.50
CA CYS A 179 -39.86 20.69 -15.77
C CYS A 179 -39.19 19.82 -16.85
N GLN A 180 -38.61 20.44 -17.90
CA GLN A 180 -37.86 19.73 -18.94
C GLN A 180 -36.54 19.13 -18.43
N GLU A 181 -35.93 19.72 -17.40
CA GLU A 181 -34.74 19.16 -16.76
C GLU A 181 -35.06 17.94 -15.88
N LEU A 182 -36.32 17.74 -15.49
CA LEU A 182 -36.74 16.69 -14.57
C LEU A 182 -37.10 15.36 -15.24
N LYS A 183 -36.95 15.22 -16.58
CA LYS A 183 -37.50 14.19 -17.51
C LYS A 183 -37.71 12.75 -17.02
N GLU A 184 -37.00 12.30 -16.00
CA GLU A 184 -37.02 10.92 -15.48
C GLU A 184 -37.98 10.70 -14.30
N VAL A 185 -38.49 11.77 -13.68
CA VAL A 185 -39.38 11.68 -12.52
C VAL A 185 -40.82 11.31 -12.94
N ARG A 186 -41.37 10.22 -12.38
CA ARG A 186 -42.75 9.76 -12.67
C ARG A 186 -43.82 10.84 -12.44
N ALA A 187 -43.59 11.76 -11.52
CA ALA A 187 -44.47 12.89 -11.20
C ALA A 187 -44.62 13.90 -12.36
N ILE A 188 -43.73 13.88 -13.35
CA ILE A 188 -43.79 14.79 -14.51
C ILE A 188 -45.10 14.68 -15.28
N LYS A 189 -45.71 13.50 -15.35
CA LYS A 189 -46.98 13.35 -16.09
C LYS A 189 -48.08 14.23 -15.51
N LEU A 190 -48.16 14.33 -14.18
CA LEU A 190 -49.14 15.17 -13.50
C LEU A 190 -48.76 16.65 -13.56
N LEU A 191 -47.47 16.96 -13.42
CA LEU A 191 -46.95 18.33 -13.58
C LEU A 191 -47.22 18.87 -14.99
N ASN A 192 -47.00 18.07 -16.03
CA ASN A 192 -47.22 18.48 -17.42
C ASN A 192 -48.69 18.84 -17.69
N ILE A 193 -49.65 18.13 -17.07
CA ILE A 193 -51.07 18.47 -17.18
C ILE A 193 -51.32 19.86 -16.57
N SER A 194 -50.77 20.11 -15.38
CA SER A 194 -50.95 21.38 -14.65
C SER A 194 -50.26 22.55 -15.36
N VAL A 195 -49.04 22.33 -15.87
CA VAL A 195 -48.29 23.30 -16.68
C VAL A 195 -49.05 23.64 -17.96
N GLU A 196 -49.64 22.66 -18.64
CA GLU A 196 -50.42 22.89 -19.86
C GLU A 196 -51.74 23.64 -19.56
N GLN A 197 -52.38 23.38 -18.42
CA GLN A 197 -53.54 24.16 -17.97
C GLN A 197 -53.16 25.63 -17.72
N LEU A 198 -52.05 25.87 -17.00
CA LEU A 198 -51.52 27.21 -16.77
C LEU A 198 -51.15 27.93 -18.06
N ARG A 199 -50.55 27.22 -19.02
CA ARG A 199 -50.21 27.73 -20.35
C ARG A 199 -51.45 28.27 -21.07
N ASN A 200 -52.50 27.47 -21.11
CA ASN A 200 -53.76 27.82 -21.77
C ASN A 200 -54.44 29.01 -21.08
N MET A 201 -54.41 29.07 -19.75
CA MET A 201 -54.93 30.19 -18.98
C MET A 201 -54.13 31.49 -19.24
N LEU A 202 -52.80 31.40 -19.23
CA LEU A 202 -51.89 32.52 -19.52
C LEU A 202 -52.09 33.07 -20.92
N ILE A 203 -52.15 32.21 -21.93
CA ILE A 203 -52.41 32.62 -23.32
C ILE A 203 -53.76 33.33 -23.42
N THR A 204 -54.80 32.83 -22.76
CA THR A 204 -56.15 33.43 -22.77
C THR A 204 -56.14 34.82 -22.13
N LYS A 205 -55.49 34.97 -20.98
CA LYS A 205 -55.34 36.26 -20.28
C LYS A 205 -54.51 37.26 -21.10
N LEU A 206 -53.39 36.83 -21.69
CA LEU A 206 -52.57 37.66 -22.58
C LEU A 206 -53.34 38.13 -23.82
N ASN A 207 -54.13 37.25 -24.46
CA ASN A 207 -54.96 37.64 -25.60
C ASN A 207 -56.00 38.72 -25.22
N THR A 208 -56.58 38.61 -24.03
CA THR A 208 -57.54 39.59 -23.50
C THR A 208 -56.87 40.94 -23.22
N ALA A 209 -55.67 40.93 -22.63
CA ALA A 209 -54.87 42.12 -22.42
C ALA A 209 -54.45 42.77 -23.75
N ILE A 210 -53.94 42.01 -24.72
CA ILE A 210 -53.54 42.49 -26.05
C ILE A 210 -54.69 43.18 -26.80
N ALA A 211 -55.93 42.72 -26.61
CA ALA A 211 -57.12 43.36 -27.17
C ALA A 211 -57.42 44.73 -26.54
N SER A 212 -57.01 44.92 -25.28
CA SER A 212 -57.29 46.13 -24.48
C SER A 212 -56.18 47.19 -24.57
N PHE A 213 -54.94 46.81 -24.88
CA PHE A 213 -53.79 47.73 -25.00
C PHE A 213 -53.50 48.14 -26.44
N SER A 214 -52.95 49.35 -26.62
CA SER A 214 -52.46 49.87 -27.91
C SER A 214 -51.00 50.35 -27.82
N GLY A 215 -50.33 50.56 -28.97
CA GLY A 215 -48.96 51.10 -29.02
C GLY A 215 -47.86 50.14 -28.52
N CYS A 216 -46.82 50.69 -27.88
CA CYS A 216 -45.62 49.94 -27.46
C CYS A 216 -45.89 48.83 -26.43
N SER A 217 -46.88 49.00 -25.56
CA SER A 217 -47.27 47.96 -24.58
C SER A 217 -47.83 46.71 -25.26
N LYS A 218 -48.53 46.87 -26.39
CA LYS A 218 -49.07 45.75 -27.17
C LYS A 218 -47.97 44.88 -27.78
N LEU A 219 -46.88 45.49 -28.26
CA LEU A 219 -45.72 44.76 -28.81
C LEU A 219 -45.05 43.89 -27.75
N ARG A 220 -44.84 44.41 -26.53
CA ARG A 220 -44.26 43.64 -25.41
C ARG A 220 -45.13 42.47 -24.99
N LEU A 221 -46.45 42.66 -24.97
CA LEU A 221 -47.40 41.57 -24.68
C LEU A 221 -47.43 40.49 -25.77
N LEU A 222 -47.27 40.89 -27.05
CA LEU A 222 -47.13 39.94 -28.16
C LEU A 222 -45.85 39.10 -28.04
N GLU A 223 -44.73 39.73 -27.67
CA GLU A 223 -43.48 39.02 -27.39
C GLU A 223 -43.64 38.05 -26.22
N ALA A 224 -44.22 38.49 -25.10
CA ALA A 224 -44.48 37.64 -23.93
C ALA A 224 -45.37 36.42 -24.27
N ARG A 225 -46.38 36.62 -25.13
CA ARG A 225 -47.23 35.55 -25.66
C ARG A 225 -46.44 34.56 -26.51
N GLU A 226 -45.58 35.05 -27.41
CA GLU A 226 -44.72 34.15 -28.19
C GLU A 226 -43.77 33.35 -27.31
N TYR A 227 -43.21 33.94 -26.25
CA TYR A 227 -42.39 33.23 -25.28
C TYR A 227 -43.16 32.10 -24.58
N ALA A 228 -44.39 32.35 -24.14
CA ALA A 228 -45.23 31.32 -23.50
C ALA A 228 -45.67 30.20 -24.47
N ILE A 229 -45.81 30.51 -25.76
CA ILE A 229 -46.13 29.51 -26.79
C ILE A 229 -44.88 28.68 -27.15
N ARG A 230 -43.69 29.27 -27.16
CA ARG A 230 -42.45 28.55 -27.53
C ARG A 230 -41.86 27.71 -26.40
N ALA A 231 -42.16 28.06 -25.15
CA ALA A 231 -41.84 27.24 -23.98
C ALA A 231 -42.56 25.88 -24.06
#